data_AF-A0A6H1RH17-F1
#
_entry.id   AF-A0A6H1RH17-F1
#
_cell.length_a   1.000
_cell.length_b   1.000
_cell.length_c   1.000
_cell.angle_alpha   90.00
_cell.angle_beta   90.00
_cell.angle_gamma   90.00
#
_symmetry.space_group_name_H-M   'P 1'
#
loop_
_entity.id
_entity.type
_entity.pdbx_description
1 polymer ?
#
loop_
_entity_poly.entity_id
_entity_poly.type
_entity_poly.pdbx_seq_one_letter_code
_entity_poly.pdbx_strand_id
1 'polypeptide(L)' 'MNSAFPLVTGLATAAALSGVAVFAVLQSGCDEPGSYRSQDGVVELIGGCLKPDDLPVNPRYPTGTRPLGSSDPSLER' A
#
# COMPACT_ATOMS: atom_id res chain seq x y z
N MET A 1 19.85 10.18 -44.09
CA MET A 1 18.91 10.44 -42.97
C MET A 1 19.60 10.10 -41.66
N ASN A 2 19.51 10.99 -40.66
CA ASN A 2 20.19 10.86 -39.38
C ASN A 2 19.35 9.99 -38.42
N SER A 3 19.55 8.67 -38.43
CA SER A 3 18.76 7.68 -37.66
C SER A 3 18.78 7.87 -36.13
N ALA A 4 19.66 8.72 -35.61
CA ALA A 4 19.70 9.07 -34.19
C ALA A 4 18.52 9.94 -33.75
N PHE A 5 17.95 10.74 -34.66
CA PHE A 5 16.85 11.65 -34.34
C PHE A 5 15.60 10.94 -33.78
N PRO A 6 15.04 9.89 -34.43
CA PRO A 6 13.88 9.18 -33.90
C PRO A 6 14.15 8.52 -32.54
N LEU A 7 15.37 8.01 -32.30
CA LEU A 7 15.76 7.42 -31.01
C LEU A 7 15.76 8.45 -29.89
N VAL A 8 16.37 9.62 -30.13
CA VAL A 8 16.40 10.72 -29.16
C VAL A 8 14.99 11.19 -28.83
N THR A 9 14.14 11.38 -29.85
CA THR A 9 12.75 11.78 -29.62
C THR A 9 11.97 10.74 -28.84
N GLY A 10 12.16 9.44 -29.11
CA GLY A 10 11.48 8.37 -28.38
C GLY A 10 11.90 8.27 -26.92
N LEU A 11 13.20 8.45 -26.63
CA LEU A 11 13.68 8.50 -25.25
C LEU A 11 13.17 9.73 -24.50
N ALA A 12 13.13 10.89 -25.17
CA ALA A 12 12.60 12.11 -24.58
C ALA A 12 11.11 12.00 -24.24
N THR A 13 10.30 11.43 -25.14
CA THR A 13 8.87 11.21 -24.87
C THR A 13 8.64 10.19 -23.78
N ALA A 14 9.38 9.07 -23.76
CA ALA A 14 9.30 8.08 -22.70
C ALA A 14 9.63 8.70 -21.33
N ALA A 15 10.73 9.44 -21.23
CA ALA A 15 11.12 10.11 -20.00
C ALA A 15 10.07 11.15 -19.54
N ALA A 16 9.51 11.92 -20.48
CA ALA A 16 8.45 12.87 -20.18
C ALA A 16 7.19 12.17 -19.64
N LEU A 17 6.74 11.09 -20.29
CA LEU A 17 5.58 10.32 -19.83
C LEU A 17 5.81 9.66 -18.47
N SER A 18 7.01 9.13 -18.22
CA SER A 18 7.38 8.61 -16.90
C SER A 18 7.36 9.71 -15.84
N GLY A 19 7.89 10.89 -16.16
CA GLY A 19 7.85 12.05 -15.27
C GLY A 19 6.41 12.47 -14.94
N VAL A 20 5.54 12.54 -15.95
CA VAL A 20 4.11 12.85 -15.77
C VAL A 20 3.42 11.83 -14.87
N ALA A 21 3.71 10.54 -15.04
CA ALA A 21 3.14 9.48 -14.21
C ALA A 21 3.52 9.64 -12.73
N VAL A 22 4.81 9.86 -12.44
CA VAL A 22 5.28 10.08 -11.06
C VAL A 22 4.65 11.35 -10.48
N PHE A 23 4.62 12.44 -11.26
CA PHE A 23 4.02 13.70 -10.84
C PHE A 23 2.53 13.54 -10.48
N ALA A 24 1.77 12.82 -11.30
CA ALA A 24 0.36 12.54 -11.02
C ALA A 24 0.16 11.77 -9.71
N VAL A 25 1.00 10.77 -9.44
CA VAL A 25 0.94 10.00 -8.17
C VAL A 25 1.18 10.91 -6.97
N LEU A 26 2.21 11.76 -7.03
CA LEU A 26 2.53 12.71 -5.95
C LEU A 26 1.38 13.70 -5.70
N GLN A 27 0.75 14.18 -6.77
CA GLN A 27 -0.38 15.11 -6.66
C GLN A 27 -1.71 14.46 -6.28
N SER A 28 -1.84 13.15 -6.43
CA SER A 28 -3.02 12.39 -5.99
C SER A 28 -3.04 12.09 -4.49
N GLY A 29 -1.99 12.50 -3.75
CA GLY A 29 -1.94 12.37 -2.31
C GLY A 29 -2.99 13.22 -1.58
N CYS A 30 -3.18 12.92 -0.30
CA CYS A 30 -4.02 13.71 0.60
C CYS A 30 -3.16 14.51 1.59
N ASP A 31 -3.77 15.50 2.25
CA ASP A 31 -3.11 16.39 3.22
C ASP A 31 -2.40 15.62 4.36
N GLU A 32 -3.03 14.54 4.84
CA GLU A 32 -2.53 13.75 5.97
C GLU A 32 -2.33 12.26 5.58
N PRO A 33 -1.19 11.90 4.96
CA PRO A 33 -0.90 10.52 4.58
C PRO A 33 -0.74 9.62 5.80
N GLY A 34 -1.16 8.36 5.68
CA GLY A 34 -1.15 7.41 6.79
C GLY A 34 0.26 6.92 7.10
N SER A 35 0.56 6.74 8.39
CA SER A 35 1.84 6.16 8.84
C SER A 35 1.62 5.04 9.85
N TYR A 36 2.34 3.94 9.67
CA TYR A 36 2.33 2.86 10.65
C TYR A 36 3.21 3.23 11.85
N ARG A 37 2.65 3.09 13.05
CA ARG A 37 3.32 3.32 14.33
C ARG A 37 3.12 2.09 15.21
N SER A 38 4.19 1.66 15.87
CA SER A 38 4.09 0.61 16.88
C SER A 38 3.67 1.25 18.20
N GLN A 39 2.51 0.90 18.72
CA GLN A 39 2.00 1.35 20.02
C GLN A 39 1.49 0.12 20.78
N ASP A 40 1.81 -0.01 22.06
CA ASP A 40 1.31 -1.08 22.94
C ASP A 40 1.46 -2.51 22.39
N GLY A 41 2.50 -2.77 21.61
CA GLY A 41 2.78 -4.08 21.02
C GLY A 41 1.97 -4.41 19.76
N VAL A 42 1.20 -3.47 19.23
CA VAL A 42 0.49 -3.57 17.96
C VAL A 42 0.95 -2.49 16.97
N VAL A 43 0.85 -2.79 15.68
CA VAL A 43 1.13 -1.80 14.62
C VAL A 43 -0.19 -1.14 14.23
N GLU A 44 -0.31 0.14 14.53
CA GLU A 44 -1.49 0.96 14.23
C GLU A 44 -1.19 1.89 13.05
N LEU A 45 -2.18 2.07 12.17
CA LEU A 45 -2.13 3.05 11.09
C LEU A 45 -2.71 4.37 11.60
N ILE A 46 -1.87 5.39 11.73
CA ILE A 46 -2.27 6.73 12.18
C ILE A 46 -2.40 7.65 10.96
N GLY A 47 -3.50 8.42 10.90
CA GLY A 47 -3.81 9.31 9.77
C GLY A 47 -4.30 8.54 8.54
N GLY A 48 -4.06 9.08 7.34
CA GLY A 48 -4.46 8.47 6.07
C GLY A 48 -5.58 9.21 5.36
N CYS A 49 -5.71 8.93 4.07
CA CYS A 49 -6.71 9.57 3.21
C CYS A 49 -8.13 9.02 3.41
N LEU A 50 -8.28 7.96 4.21
CA LEU A 50 -9.55 7.27 4.46
C LEU A 50 -9.90 7.40 5.94
N LYS A 51 -11.16 7.72 6.23
CA LYS A 51 -11.67 7.62 7.61
C LYS A 51 -12.10 6.18 7.89
N PRO A 52 -12.07 5.73 9.16
CA PRO A 52 -12.57 4.41 9.53
C PRO A 52 -14.01 4.15 9.07
N ASP A 53 -14.85 5.17 9.05
CA ASP A 53 -16.25 5.08 8.61
C ASP A 53 -16.41 4.85 7.09
N ASP A 54 -15.40 5.19 6.29
CA ASP A 54 -15.39 4.95 4.84
C ASP A 54 -15.01 3.51 4.49
N LEU A 55 -14.46 2.77 5.46
CA LEU A 55 -14.07 1.38 5.26
C LEU A 55 -15.29 0.48 5.46
N PRO A 56 -15.54 -0.48 4.54
CA PRO A 56 -16.57 -1.47 4.78
C PRO A 56 -16.24 -2.20 6.08
N VAL A 57 -17.17 -2.12 7.04
CA VAL A 57 -17.09 -2.86 8.30
C VAL A 57 -17.04 -4.34 7.97
N ASN A 58 -15.84 -4.91 8.02
CA ASN A 58 -15.67 -6.35 8.03
C ASN A 58 -16.32 -6.84 9.34
N PRO A 59 -17.28 -7.77 9.31
CA PRO A 59 -17.90 -8.30 10.51
C PRO A 59 -16.81 -8.67 11.51
N ARG A 60 -16.95 -8.16 12.74
CA ARG A 60 -16.01 -8.29 13.85
C ARG A 60 -15.28 -9.63 13.79
N TYR A 61 -13.95 -9.59 13.76
CA TYR A 61 -13.17 -10.77 14.13
C TYR A 61 -13.75 -11.26 15.46
N PRO A 62 -14.22 -12.52 15.56
CA PRO A 62 -14.78 -13.00 16.79
C PRO A 62 -13.75 -12.77 17.89
N THR A 63 -14.12 -12.02 18.92
CA THR A 63 -13.37 -11.92 20.17
C THR A 63 -13.48 -13.28 20.87
N GLY A 64 -12.88 -14.29 20.25
CA GLY A 64 -12.61 -15.58 20.82
C GLY A 64 -11.10 -15.64 20.92
N THR A 65 -10.58 -15.36 22.11
CA THR A 65 -9.26 -15.85 22.51
C THR A 65 -9.18 -17.34 22.19
N ARG A 66 -8.66 -17.72 21.02
CA ARG A 66 -8.09 -19.05 20.84
C ARG A 66 -6.71 -18.96 21.46
N PRO A 67 -6.41 -19.72 22.53
CA PRO A 67 -5.05 -19.88 22.97
C PRO A 67 -4.27 -20.40 21.77
N LEU A 68 -3.25 -19.66 21.31
CA LEU A 68 -2.24 -20.20 20.42
C LEU A 68 -1.47 -21.24 21.24
N GLY A 69 -1.95 -22.48 21.25
CA GLY A 69 -1.35 -23.52 22.09
C GLY A 69 -2.24 -24.72 22.40
N SER A 70 -2.97 -25.26 21.44
CA SER A 70 -3.30 -26.69 21.49
C SER A 70 -2.44 -27.38 20.44
N SER A 71 -1.35 -27.98 20.89
CA SER A 71 -0.63 -29.03 20.18
C SER A 71 -1.63 -30.05 19.67
N ASP A 72 -1.80 -30.10 18.35
CA ASP A 72 -2.71 -31.00 17.66
C ASP A 72 -1.97 -32.34 17.43
N PRO A 73 -2.31 -33.44 18.13
CA PRO A 73 -1.61 -34.73 18.00
C PRO A 73 -1.92 -35.44 16.66
N SER A 74 -2.68 -34.82 15.75
CA SER A 74 -3.02 -35.39 14.45
C SER A 74 -1.95 -35.24 13.36
N LEU A 75 -0.79 -34.62 13.67
CA LEU A 75 0.36 -34.52 12.76
C LEU A 75 1.40 -35.65 12.93
N GLU A 76 1.15 -36.62 13.82
CA GLU A 76 2.08 -37.74 14.09
C GLU A 76 1.54 -39.12 13.67
N ARG A 77 0.65 -39.19 12.67
CA ARG A 77 0.25 -40.46 12.06
C ARG A 77 0.43 -40.51 10.55
#